data_AF-R1D2J9-F1
#
_entry.id   AF-R1D2J9-F1
#
_cell.length_a   1.000
_cell.length_b   1.000
_cell.length_c   1.000
_cell.angle_alpha   90.00
_cell.angle_beta   90.00
_cell.angle_gamma   90.00
#
_symmetry.space_group_name_H-M   'P 1'
#
loop_
_entity.id
_entity.type
_entity.pdbx_description
1 polymer ?
#
loop_
_entity_poly.entity_id
_entity_poly.type
_entity_poly.pdbx_seq_one_letter_code
_entity_poly.pdbx_strand_id
1 'polypeptide(L)'
;MLALSALLPAYPHPSSVCAVGDLHGDLQHALAALALCGAVDPETGSWVGGAMTVVQTGDVLDRGNNSLGVLRALWRLQAEAEAAGGELVLLLGNHELMNMQGKVHYVHKAELAAEGGAGAWKRRMQPTVGDLGAALLRHDAAAVRGGGACRTLFVHAGVRLSVAERFGSVERLNEAVRAQIAARGDGDLP
;
A
#
# COMPACT_ATOMS: atom_id res chain seq x y z
N MET A 1 -39.33 19.66 -13.93
CA MET A 1 -38.11 20.08 -13.20
C MET A 1 -37.59 18.84 -12.47
N LEU A 2 -36.88 17.97 -13.19
CA LEU A 2 -36.30 16.73 -12.67
C LEU A 2 -34.93 17.08 -12.09
N ALA A 3 -34.78 16.90 -10.77
CA ALA A 3 -33.55 17.20 -10.07
C ALA A 3 -32.44 16.25 -10.53
N LEU A 4 -31.41 16.85 -11.11
CA LEU A 4 -30.19 16.27 -11.66
C LEU A 4 -29.26 15.74 -10.54
N SER A 5 -29.78 14.95 -9.59
CA SER A 5 -29.01 14.49 -8.42
C SER A 5 -28.43 13.08 -8.57
N ALA A 6 -28.58 12.45 -9.74
CA ALA A 6 -28.29 11.02 -9.96
C ALA A 6 -27.00 10.73 -10.77
N LEU A 7 -26.11 11.71 -10.97
CA LEU A 7 -24.96 11.56 -11.88
C LEU A 7 -23.60 12.04 -11.31
N LEU A 8 -23.48 12.23 -10.00
CA LEU A 8 -22.18 12.44 -9.35
C LEU A 8 -22.05 11.48 -8.16
N PRO A 9 -20.88 10.84 -7.97
CA PRO A 9 -20.70 9.80 -6.97
C PRO A 9 -21.05 10.37 -5.59
N ALA A 10 -21.91 9.65 -4.86
CA ALA A 10 -22.16 9.94 -3.47
C ALA A 10 -20.81 9.95 -2.76
N TYR A 11 -20.41 11.13 -2.24
CA TYR A 11 -19.17 11.27 -1.50
C TYR A 11 -19.12 10.16 -0.43
N PRO A 12 -18.00 9.46 -0.29
CA PRO A 12 -17.89 8.35 0.63
C PRO A 12 -18.37 8.77 2.02
N HIS A 13 -19.34 8.02 2.58
CA HIS A 13 -19.73 8.23 3.97
C HIS A 13 -18.48 8.11 4.86
N PRO A 14 -18.41 8.81 6.01
CA PRO A 14 -17.27 8.75 6.94
C PRO A 14 -16.91 7.35 7.45
N SER A 15 -17.72 6.34 7.13
CA SER A 15 -17.54 4.93 7.47
C SER A 15 -17.23 4.02 6.27
N SER A 16 -16.98 4.59 5.09
CA SER A 16 -16.71 3.82 3.87
C SER A 16 -15.25 3.37 3.81
N VAL A 17 -15.07 2.11 3.39
CA VAL A 17 -13.77 1.50 3.16
C VAL A 17 -13.66 1.18 1.68
N CYS A 18 -12.64 1.69 1.01
CA CYS A 18 -12.25 1.25 -0.34
C CYS A 18 -10.96 0.43 -0.25
N ALA A 19 -10.79 -0.56 -1.12
CA ALA A 19 -9.55 -1.33 -1.21
C ALA A 19 -9.04 -1.35 -2.66
N VAL A 20 -7.73 -1.17 -2.83
CA VAL A 20 -7.05 -1.18 -4.12
C VAL A 20 -5.79 -2.03 -4.01
N GLY A 21 -5.64 -3.02 -4.89
CA GLY A 21 -4.45 -3.87 -4.95
C GLY A 21 -3.56 -3.56 -6.16
N ASP A 22 -2.36 -4.12 -6.15
CA ASP A 22 -1.54 -4.41 -7.32
C ASP A 22 -1.35 -3.24 -8.30
N LEU A 23 -0.72 -2.17 -7.82
CA LEU A 23 -0.48 -0.96 -8.60
C LEU A 23 0.72 -1.05 -9.54
N HIS A 24 1.72 -1.87 -9.17
CA HIS A 24 2.85 -2.26 -10.03
C HIS A 24 3.47 -1.12 -10.85
N GLY A 25 3.86 -0.04 -10.18
CA GLY A 25 4.62 1.06 -10.77
C GLY A 25 3.91 1.81 -11.90
N ASP A 26 2.58 1.73 -11.99
CA ASP A 26 1.78 2.53 -12.91
C ASP A 26 1.09 3.70 -12.18
N LEU A 27 1.74 4.87 -12.20
CA LEU A 27 1.24 6.05 -11.49
C LEU A 27 -0.10 6.56 -12.04
N GLN A 28 -0.31 6.51 -13.35
CA GLN A 28 -1.55 7.02 -13.93
C GLN A 28 -2.74 6.14 -13.55
N HIS A 29 -2.60 4.82 -13.69
CA HIS A 29 -3.67 3.90 -13.30
C HIS A 29 -3.86 3.82 -11.79
N ALA A 30 -2.79 4.00 -10.99
CA ALA A 30 -2.91 4.13 -9.54
C ALA A 30 -3.78 5.33 -9.12
N LEU A 31 -3.51 6.52 -9.67
CA LEU A 31 -4.32 7.70 -9.36
C LEU A 31 -5.76 7.56 -9.89
N ALA A 32 -5.94 6.95 -11.07
CA ALA A 32 -7.27 6.67 -11.61
C ALA A 32 -8.07 5.69 -10.71
N ALA A 33 -7.45 4.62 -10.22
CA ALA A 33 -8.09 3.68 -9.30
C ALA A 33 -8.49 4.33 -7.97
N LEU A 34 -7.61 5.17 -7.42
CA LEU A 34 -7.90 5.95 -6.21
C LEU A 34 -9.00 7.00 -6.45
N ALA A 35 -9.08 7.58 -7.65
CA ALA A 35 -10.14 8.51 -8.00
C ALA A 35 -11.50 7.79 -8.14
N LEU A 36 -11.51 6.55 -8.65
CA LEU A 36 -12.70 5.69 -8.68
C LEU A 36 -13.20 5.33 -7.27
N CYS A 37 -12.29 5.21 -6.29
CA CYS A 37 -12.66 5.11 -4.86
C CYS A 37 -13.25 6.41 -4.29
N GLY A 38 -13.15 7.53 -5.00
CA GLY A 38 -13.47 8.87 -4.46
C GLY A 38 -12.40 9.40 -3.49
N ALA A 39 -11.21 8.78 -3.46
CA ALA A 39 -10.16 9.12 -2.50
C ALA A 39 -9.30 10.30 -2.95
N VAL A 40 -9.07 10.42 -4.26
CA VAL A 40 -8.25 11.48 -4.84
C VAL A 40 -8.97 12.25 -5.93
N ASP A 41 -8.63 13.52 -6.05
CA ASP A 41 -9.08 14.37 -7.14
C ASP A 41 -8.37 13.94 -8.44
N PRO A 42 -9.09 13.68 -9.54
CA PRO A 42 -8.50 13.14 -10.77
C PRO A 42 -7.60 14.13 -11.52
N GLU A 43 -7.73 15.44 -11.26
CA GLU A 43 -6.92 16.47 -11.94
C GLU A 43 -5.62 16.76 -11.17
N THR A 44 -5.73 16.88 -9.85
CA THR A 44 -4.61 17.28 -8.97
C THR A 44 -3.91 16.09 -8.31
N GLY A 45 -4.60 14.96 -8.17
CA GLY A 45 -4.12 13.78 -7.44
C GLY A 45 -4.03 14.01 -5.92
N SER A 46 -4.68 15.05 -5.38
CA SER A 46 -4.73 15.35 -3.95
C SER A 46 -5.85 14.56 -3.27
N TRP A 47 -5.71 14.26 -1.98
CA TRP A 47 -6.76 13.61 -1.19
C TRP A 47 -8.03 14.47 -1.13
N VAL A 48 -9.16 13.87 -1.50
CA VAL A 48 -10.52 14.45 -1.37
C VAL A 48 -11.50 13.49 -0.70
N GLY A 49 -11.02 12.32 -0.25
CA GLY A 49 -11.83 11.28 0.39
C GLY A 49 -12.38 11.64 1.77
N GLY A 50 -12.04 12.81 2.33
CA GLY A 50 -12.45 13.23 3.67
C GLY A 50 -12.04 12.20 4.72
N ALA A 51 -13.01 11.73 5.49
CA ALA A 51 -12.82 10.76 6.58
C ALA A 51 -12.86 9.28 6.14
N MET A 52 -12.85 8.99 4.83
CA MET A 52 -12.89 7.60 4.36
C MET A 52 -11.61 6.83 4.71
N THR A 53 -11.71 5.50 4.71
CA THR A 53 -10.55 4.62 4.76
C THR A 53 -10.27 4.04 3.38
N VAL A 54 -9.02 4.10 2.93
CA VAL A 54 -8.52 3.35 1.77
C VAL A 54 -7.49 2.34 2.26
N VAL A 55 -7.58 1.10 1.77
CA VAL A 55 -6.59 0.05 2.03
C VAL A 55 -5.91 -0.32 0.73
N GLN A 56 -4.63 0.04 0.60
CA GLN A 56 -3.76 -0.44 -0.47
C GLN A 56 -3.21 -1.81 -0.05
N THR A 57 -3.51 -2.88 -0.80
CA THR A 57 -3.28 -4.27 -0.37
C THR A 57 -1.93 -4.86 -0.78
N GLY A 58 -0.90 -4.04 -0.96
CA GLY A 58 0.44 -4.47 -1.38
C GLY A 58 0.65 -4.53 -2.89
N ASP A 59 1.86 -4.87 -3.32
CA ASP A 59 2.29 -4.93 -4.71
C ASP A 59 2.22 -3.57 -5.43
N VAL A 60 2.87 -2.59 -4.82
CA VAL A 60 3.04 -1.24 -5.37
C VAL A 60 4.23 -1.19 -6.34
N LEU A 61 5.29 -1.92 -6.02
CA LEU A 61 6.54 -1.95 -6.79
C LEU A 61 6.47 -2.90 -8.00
N ASP A 62 7.49 -2.76 -8.86
CA ASP A 62 7.83 -3.65 -9.99
C ASP A 62 6.86 -3.61 -11.18
N ARG A 63 7.26 -4.27 -12.28
CA ARG A 63 6.60 -4.40 -13.59
C ARG A 63 6.49 -3.08 -14.37
N GLY A 64 5.81 -2.08 -13.80
CA GLY A 64 5.75 -0.73 -14.34
C GLY A 64 7.08 0.00 -14.21
N ASN A 65 7.16 1.19 -14.80
CA ASN A 65 8.39 1.98 -14.87
C ASN A 65 8.41 3.20 -13.96
N ASN A 66 7.46 3.30 -13.02
CA ASN A 66 7.31 4.44 -12.13
C ASN A 66 6.94 4.02 -10.69
N SER A 67 7.49 2.91 -10.21
CA SER A 67 7.30 2.38 -8.85
C SER A 67 7.55 3.43 -7.77
N LEU A 68 8.64 4.19 -7.90
CA LEU A 68 8.95 5.23 -6.91
C LEU A 68 8.01 6.44 -6.99
N GLY A 69 7.42 6.72 -8.16
CA GLY A 69 6.37 7.72 -8.29
C GLY A 69 5.11 7.32 -7.56
N VAL A 70 4.69 6.06 -7.69
CA VAL A 70 3.53 5.51 -6.97
C VAL A 70 3.77 5.55 -5.46
N LEU A 71 4.91 5.07 -4.96
CA LEU A 71 5.23 5.12 -3.53
C LEU A 71 5.19 6.54 -2.95
N ARG A 72 5.80 7.51 -3.64
CA ARG A 72 5.80 8.91 -3.19
C ARG A 72 4.38 9.48 -3.17
N ALA A 73 3.56 9.16 -4.16
CA ALA A 73 2.16 9.58 -4.18
C ALA A 73 1.38 8.98 -3.00
N LEU A 74 1.53 7.68 -2.75
CA LEU A 74 0.86 7.00 -1.64
C LEU A 74 1.28 7.52 -0.27
N TRP A 75 2.58 7.75 -0.03
CA TRP A 75 3.05 8.33 1.23
C TRP A 75 2.58 9.76 1.44
N ARG A 76 2.51 10.57 0.38
CA ARG A 76 1.91 11.91 0.44
C ARG A 76 0.43 11.82 0.78
N LEU A 77 -0.32 10.99 0.05
CA LEU A 77 -1.75 10.78 0.25
C LEU A 77 -2.07 10.23 1.64
N GLN A 78 -1.19 9.42 2.22
CA GLN A 78 -1.33 8.93 3.59
C GLN A 78 -1.32 10.06 4.61
N ALA A 79 -0.41 11.03 4.47
CA ALA A 79 -0.38 12.22 5.32
C ALA A 79 -1.59 13.14 5.06
N GLU A 80 -2.00 13.31 3.80
CA GLU A 80 -3.18 14.13 3.46
C GLU A 80 -4.48 13.51 3.99
N ALA A 81 -4.62 12.18 3.92
CA ALA A 81 -5.75 11.45 4.47
C ALA A 81 -5.86 11.66 5.99
N GLU A 82 -4.75 11.47 6.72
CA GLU A 82 -4.69 11.69 8.16
C GLU A 82 -5.09 13.13 8.53
N ALA A 83 -4.57 14.13 7.81
CA ALA A 83 -4.90 15.54 8.02
C ALA A 83 -6.38 15.85 7.77
N ALA A 84 -7.06 15.11 6.88
CA ALA A 84 -8.49 15.22 6.59
C ALA A 84 -9.38 14.38 7.51
N GLY A 85 -8.80 13.66 8.49
CA GLY A 85 -9.52 12.75 9.38
C GLY A 85 -9.88 11.40 8.75
N GLY A 86 -9.30 11.08 7.60
CA GLY A 86 -9.39 9.78 6.94
C GLY A 86 -8.16 8.92 7.19
N GLU A 87 -8.05 7.83 6.43
CA GLU A 87 -6.95 6.89 6.58
C GLU A 87 -6.57 6.26 5.23
N LEU A 88 -5.29 6.22 4.90
CA LEU A 88 -4.74 5.38 3.85
C LEU A 88 -3.81 4.34 4.47
N VAL A 89 -4.28 3.10 4.55
CA VAL A 89 -3.52 1.94 5.02
C VAL A 89 -2.71 1.39 3.85
N LEU A 90 -1.40 1.25 4.05
CA LEU A 90 -0.50 0.65 3.07
C LEU A 90 -0.04 -0.71 3.60
N LEU A 91 -0.38 -1.78 2.88
CA LEU A 91 0.04 -3.13 3.21
C LEU A 91 1.26 -3.56 2.40
N LEU A 92 2.00 -4.52 2.93
CA LEU A 92 3.09 -5.19 2.24
C LEU A 92 2.54 -6.27 1.30
N GLY A 93 2.94 -6.22 0.03
CA GLY A 93 2.81 -7.33 -0.91
C GLY A 93 4.11 -8.12 -1.05
N ASN A 94 4.09 -9.16 -1.87
CA ASN A 94 5.31 -9.93 -2.11
C ASN A 94 6.34 -9.14 -2.92
N HIS A 95 5.94 -8.16 -3.74
CA HIS A 95 6.89 -7.33 -4.49
C HIS A 95 7.69 -6.37 -3.59
N GLU A 96 7.09 -5.84 -2.52
CA GLU A 96 7.84 -5.09 -1.49
C GLU A 96 8.86 -5.99 -0.80
N LEU A 97 8.46 -7.21 -0.42
CA LEU A 97 9.37 -8.19 0.18
C LEU A 97 10.52 -8.58 -0.76
N MET A 98 10.22 -8.87 -2.03
CA MET A 98 11.24 -9.23 -3.02
C MET A 98 12.26 -8.10 -3.21
N ASN A 99 11.80 -6.85 -3.26
CA ASN A 99 12.69 -5.70 -3.35
C ASN A 99 13.58 -5.53 -2.11
N MET A 100 13.00 -5.68 -0.92
CA MET A 100 13.75 -5.66 0.35
C MET A 100 14.76 -6.82 0.48
N GLN A 101 14.48 -7.96 -0.16
CA GLN A 101 15.40 -9.09 -0.30
C GLN A 101 16.48 -8.87 -1.38
N GLY A 102 16.47 -7.72 -2.07
CA GLY A 102 17.39 -7.41 -3.15
C GLY A 102 17.13 -8.20 -4.45
N LYS A 103 15.94 -8.78 -4.60
CA LYS A 103 15.52 -9.54 -5.79
C LYS A 103 14.90 -8.58 -6.82
N VAL A 104 15.72 -8.07 -7.73
CA VAL A 104 15.34 -7.03 -8.70
C VAL A 104 14.81 -7.54 -10.04
N HIS A 105 14.32 -8.78 -10.08
CA HIS A 105 13.98 -9.48 -11.32
C HIS A 105 12.75 -8.91 -12.03
N TYR A 106 11.84 -8.29 -11.29
CA TYR A 106 10.65 -7.61 -11.83
C TYR A 106 10.78 -6.09 -11.88
N VAL A 107 11.88 -5.53 -11.36
CA VAL A 107 12.10 -4.08 -11.43
C VAL A 107 12.34 -3.71 -12.88
N HIS A 108 11.58 -2.74 -13.38
CA HIS A 108 11.71 -2.31 -14.76
C HIS A 108 13.12 -1.75 -15.02
N LYS A 109 13.73 -2.13 -16.14
CA LYS A 109 15.14 -1.79 -16.45
C LYS A 109 15.41 -0.28 -16.44
N ALA A 110 14.42 0.51 -16.89
CA ALA A 110 14.53 1.97 -16.88
C ALA A 110 14.58 2.55 -15.45
N GLU A 111 13.85 1.97 -14.50
CA GLU A 111 13.92 2.40 -13.09
C GLU A 111 15.29 2.07 -12.50
N LEU A 112 15.78 0.84 -12.74
CA LEU A 112 17.13 0.48 -12.32
C LEU A 112 18.17 1.44 -12.91
N ALA A 113 18.09 1.77 -14.20
CA ALA A 113 19.02 2.69 -14.83
C ALA A 113 18.93 4.11 -14.23
N ALA A 114 17.72 4.63 -14.02
CA ALA A 114 17.49 5.95 -13.42
C ALA A 114 18.02 6.03 -11.97
N GLU A 115 17.96 4.94 -11.23
CA GLU A 115 18.39 4.84 -9.83
C GLU A 115 19.86 4.45 -9.65
N GLY A 116 20.69 4.49 -10.72
CA GLY A 116 22.12 4.19 -10.64
C GLY A 116 22.47 2.70 -10.69
N GLY A 117 21.56 1.89 -11.24
CA GLY A 117 21.70 0.46 -11.48
C GLY A 117 21.20 -0.42 -10.32
N ALA A 118 21.19 -1.74 -10.57
CA ALA A 118 20.71 -2.74 -9.61
C ALA A 118 21.41 -2.67 -8.25
N GLY A 119 22.70 -2.36 -8.20
CA GLY A 119 23.44 -2.23 -6.93
C GLY A 119 22.96 -1.06 -6.09
N ALA A 120 22.68 0.09 -6.71
CA ALA A 120 22.16 1.27 -6.01
C ALA A 120 20.72 1.05 -5.53
N TRP A 121 19.87 0.46 -6.38
CA TRP A 121 18.52 0.04 -6.02
C TRP A 121 18.49 -0.86 -4.78
N LYS A 122 19.30 -1.93 -4.78
CA LYS A 122 19.39 -2.87 -3.65
C LYS A 122 19.82 -2.18 -2.35
N ARG A 123 20.73 -1.20 -2.41
CA ARG A 123 21.13 -0.43 -1.21
C ARG A 123 19.98 0.41 -0.66
N ARG A 124 19.20 1.07 -1.52
CA ARG A 124 18.03 1.85 -1.12
C ARG A 124 16.91 0.98 -0.56
N MET A 125 16.71 -0.21 -1.10
CA MET A 125 15.67 -1.16 -0.66
C MET A 125 16.04 -1.96 0.59
N GLN A 126 17.29 -1.90 1.06
CA GLN A 126 17.69 -2.65 2.24
C GLN A 126 16.86 -2.19 3.46
N PRO A 127 16.21 -3.10 4.24
CA PRO A 127 15.21 -2.72 5.26
C PRO A 127 15.70 -1.89 6.46
N THR A 128 16.96 -2.04 6.87
CA THR A 128 17.51 -1.44 8.10
C THR A 128 18.40 -0.21 7.85
N VAL A 129 18.94 -0.05 6.64
CA VAL A 129 19.83 1.07 6.29
C VAL A 129 19.42 1.81 5.02
N GLY A 130 18.61 1.20 4.17
CA GLY A 130 18.11 1.82 2.94
C GLY A 130 16.91 2.72 3.22
N ASP A 131 16.86 3.88 2.56
CA ASP A 131 15.79 4.85 2.75
C ASP A 131 14.41 4.31 2.33
N LEU A 132 14.34 3.64 1.18
CA LEU A 132 13.10 3.01 0.69
C LEU A 132 12.75 1.76 1.49
N GLY A 133 13.73 0.90 1.79
CA GLY A 133 13.51 -0.31 2.58
C GLY A 133 13.00 0.00 3.98
N ALA A 134 13.62 0.95 4.69
CA ALA A 134 13.17 1.39 6.00
C ALA A 134 11.79 2.07 5.95
N ALA A 135 11.42 2.70 4.83
CA ALA A 135 10.08 3.23 4.62
C ALA A 135 9.02 2.15 4.42
N LEU A 136 9.31 1.16 3.58
CA LEU A 136 8.44 0.01 3.34
C LEU A 136 8.27 -0.84 4.59
N LEU A 137 9.33 -1.01 5.39
CA LEU A 137 9.26 -1.73 6.67
C LEU A 137 8.26 -1.11 7.65
N ARG A 138 7.81 0.14 7.44
CA ARG A 138 6.74 0.76 8.23
C ARG A 138 5.35 0.22 7.90
N HIS A 139 5.15 -0.37 6.73
CA HIS A 139 3.86 -0.89 6.26
C HIS A 139 3.49 -2.18 7.00
N ASP A 140 2.18 -2.40 7.14
CA ASP A 140 1.65 -3.57 7.84
C ASP A 140 1.51 -4.76 6.89
N ALA A 141 1.53 -5.98 7.41
CA ALA A 141 1.27 -7.18 6.62
C ALA A 141 -0.23 -7.44 6.45
N ALA A 142 -1.02 -7.04 7.45
CA ALA A 142 -2.46 -7.17 7.47
C ALA A 142 -3.12 -6.02 8.24
N ALA A 143 -4.36 -5.70 7.89
CA ALA A 143 -5.16 -4.72 8.62
C ALA A 143 -6.60 -5.19 8.75
N VAL A 144 -7.26 -4.80 9.84
CA VAL A 144 -8.71 -4.93 9.99
C VAL A 144 -9.32 -3.54 10.01
N ARG A 145 -10.25 -3.28 9.09
CA ARG A 145 -10.96 -1.99 8.97
C ARG A 145 -12.46 -2.22 8.76
N GLY A 146 -13.23 -1.14 8.86
CA GLY A 146 -14.69 -1.19 8.93
C GLY A 146 -15.20 -1.50 10.33
N GLY A 147 -16.53 -1.57 10.49
CA GLY A 147 -17.18 -1.75 11.79
C GLY A 147 -18.41 -2.65 11.71
N GLY A 148 -18.82 -3.20 12.87
CA GLY A 148 -19.96 -4.09 12.98
C GLY A 148 -19.85 -5.30 12.06
N ALA A 149 -20.90 -5.57 11.28
CA ALA A 149 -20.94 -6.67 10.32
C ALA A 149 -19.99 -6.48 9.12
N CYS A 150 -19.50 -5.27 8.87
CA CYS A 150 -18.62 -4.95 7.75
C CYS A 150 -17.14 -4.95 8.15
N ARG A 151 -16.80 -5.38 9.37
CA ARG A 151 -15.42 -5.52 9.84
C ARG A 151 -14.70 -6.56 8.96
N THR A 152 -13.69 -6.09 8.23
CA THR A 152 -13.03 -6.87 7.17
C THR A 152 -11.54 -6.97 7.44
N LEU A 153 -10.97 -8.17 7.26
CA LEU A 153 -9.53 -8.41 7.25
C LEU A 153 -8.99 -8.21 5.83
N PHE A 154 -7.95 -7.39 5.71
CA PHE A 154 -7.22 -7.13 4.48
C PHE A 154 -5.80 -7.68 4.60
N VAL A 155 -5.37 -8.38 3.55
CA VAL A 155 -4.05 -8.97 3.36
C VAL A 155 -3.82 -9.13 1.87
N HIS A 156 -2.56 -9.13 1.41
CA HIS A 156 -2.24 -9.24 -0.01
C HIS A 156 -2.75 -10.55 -0.65
N ALA A 157 -2.32 -11.72 -0.14
CA ALA A 157 -2.67 -13.03 -0.73
C ALA A 157 -3.67 -13.83 0.12
N GLY A 158 -3.54 -13.79 1.45
CA GLY A 158 -4.36 -14.57 2.39
C GLY A 158 -3.62 -14.90 3.69
N VAL A 159 -4.36 -15.30 4.72
CA VAL A 159 -3.79 -15.78 5.99
C VAL A 159 -4.34 -17.18 6.26
N ARG A 160 -3.43 -18.15 6.46
CA ARG A 160 -3.83 -19.50 6.88
C ARG A 160 -4.39 -19.46 8.30
N LEU A 161 -5.41 -20.27 8.58
CA LEU A 161 -6.02 -20.33 9.92
C LEU A 161 -4.98 -20.62 11.01
N SER A 162 -4.04 -21.54 10.76
CA SER A 162 -2.96 -21.84 11.71
C SER A 162 -2.05 -20.64 12.03
N VAL A 163 -1.85 -19.75 11.07
CA VAL A 163 -1.10 -18.49 11.27
C VAL A 163 -1.94 -17.51 12.08
N ALA A 164 -3.22 -17.36 11.73
CA ALA A 164 -4.15 -16.49 12.47
C ALA A 164 -4.29 -16.92 13.93
N GLU A 165 -4.40 -18.23 14.20
CA GLU A 165 -4.46 -18.80 15.56
C GLU A 165 -3.15 -18.62 16.32
N ARG A 166 -2.00 -18.81 15.67
CA ARG A 166 -0.68 -18.63 16.29
C ARG A 166 -0.46 -17.22 16.83
N PHE A 167 -0.80 -16.20 16.03
CA PHE A 167 -0.58 -14.80 16.42
C PHE A 167 -1.76 -14.20 17.17
N GLY A 168 -2.98 -14.68 16.94
CA GLY A 168 -4.19 -14.30 17.68
C GLY A 168 -4.64 -12.83 17.54
N SER A 169 -3.88 -11.97 16.85
CA SER A 169 -4.27 -10.62 16.48
C SER A 169 -3.44 -10.10 15.29
N VAL A 170 -3.94 -9.10 14.56
CA VAL A 170 -3.20 -8.51 13.42
C VAL A 170 -1.99 -7.71 13.88
N GLU A 171 -2.03 -7.13 15.07
CA GLU A 171 -0.93 -6.37 15.66
C GLU A 171 0.27 -7.28 15.93
N ARG A 172 0.03 -8.44 16.56
CA ARG A 172 1.09 -9.44 16.81
C ARG A 172 1.62 -10.06 15.53
N LEU A 173 0.76 -10.25 14.52
CA LEU A 173 1.19 -10.68 13.19
C LEU A 173 2.10 -9.63 12.53
N ASN A 174 1.69 -8.36 12.51
CA ASN A 174 2.46 -7.27 11.91
C ASN A 174 3.80 -7.05 12.62
N GLU A 175 3.82 -7.12 13.96
CA GLU A 175 5.07 -7.05 14.74
C GLU A 175 6.02 -8.19 14.37
N ALA A 176 5.52 -9.42 14.29
CA ALA A 176 6.32 -10.58 13.95
C ALA A 176 6.90 -10.50 12.52
N VAL A 177 6.08 -10.13 11.53
CA VAL A 177 6.54 -9.95 10.14
C VAL A 177 7.61 -8.86 10.08
N ARG A 178 7.39 -7.71 10.71
CA ARG A 178 8.34 -6.59 10.71
C ARG A 178 9.66 -6.95 11.36
N ALA A 179 9.61 -7.63 12.52
CA ALA A 179 10.81 -8.11 13.21
C ALA A 179 11.60 -9.08 12.33
N GLN A 180 10.91 -9.94 11.60
CA GLN A 180 11.54 -10.90 10.71
C GLN A 180 12.23 -10.24 9.51
N ILE A 181 11.55 -9.30 8.84
CA ILE A 181 12.13 -8.56 7.71
C ILE A 181 13.37 -7.78 8.17
N ALA A 182 13.30 -7.14 9.34
CA ALA A 182 14.43 -6.41 9.90
C ALA A 182 15.64 -7.32 10.22
N ALA A 183 15.39 -8.55 10.70
CA ALA A 183 16.44 -9.46 11.14
C ALA A 183 17.09 -10.24 9.98
N ARG A 184 16.32 -10.63 8.96
CA ARG A 184 16.75 -11.60 7.94
C ARG A 184 16.60 -11.09 6.51
N GLY A 185 15.90 -9.97 6.33
CA GLY A 185 15.46 -9.51 5.02
C GLY A 185 14.31 -10.33 4.43
N ASP A 186 13.81 -11.37 5.12
CA ASP A 186 12.68 -12.18 4.67
C ASP A 186 11.38 -11.84 5.44
N GLY A 187 10.23 -12.02 4.78
CA GLY A 187 8.90 -11.79 5.38
C GLY A 187 8.12 -13.09 5.63
N ASP A 188 8.75 -14.24 5.39
CA ASP A 188 8.10 -15.55 5.48
C ASP A 188 8.04 -16.03 6.92
N LEU A 189 6.87 -15.95 7.57
CA LEU A 189 6.71 -16.40 8.95
C LEU A 189 7.28 -17.84 9.15
N PRO A 190 8.10 -18.07 10.18
CA PRO A 190 8.76 -19.36 10.41
C PRO A 190 7.79 -20.50 10.67
#